data_AF-A0A919GNE2-F1
#
_entry.id   AF-A0A919GNE2-F1
#
_cell.length_a   1.000
_cell.length_b   1.000
_cell.length_c   1.000
_cell.angle_alpha   90.00
_cell.angle_beta   90.00
_cell.angle_gamma   90.00
#
_symmetry.space_group_name_H-M   'P 1'
#
loop_
_entity.id
_entity.type
_entity.pdbx_description
1 polymer ?
#
loop_
_entity_poly.entity_id
_entity_poly.type
_entity_poly.pdbx_seq_one_letter_code
_entity_poly.pdbx_strand_id
1 'polypeptide(L)'
;MPSIRPLFAVRRGRSARRGAPTAAVAALGAVLALTATACGPGDDDAGDGAVGDASASAGASRAGGGGGALPSGLTDALRRHGIDLDPDQETVGSSFPVNFSAPAVPEIPSLTAKGYPAAAPYDGQKLYQCTDRPGRLSAARSAPTMYRIGCPMTGGSSGGGWIGTGADGRPALVSNTSIGPVTNGRPAGPRFGKAAEGVYTAVSRKYARK
;
A
#
# COMPACT_ATOMS: atom_id res chain seq x y z
N MET A 1 16.00 59.25 -35.15
CA MET A 1 15.87 60.44 -34.27
C MET A 1 15.44 59.96 -32.88
N PRO A 2 16.24 60.15 -31.81
CA PRO A 2 15.85 59.86 -30.44
C PRO A 2 15.42 61.15 -29.71
N SER A 3 14.30 61.10 -28.98
CA SER A 3 13.79 62.17 -28.11
C SER A 3 12.45 61.69 -27.53
N ILE A 4 12.06 61.81 -26.27
CA ILE A 4 12.47 62.63 -25.11
C ILE A 4 11.93 61.93 -23.85
N ARG A 5 12.67 61.98 -22.74
CA ARG A 5 12.16 61.73 -21.38
C ARG A 5 11.53 63.02 -20.80
N PRO A 6 10.56 62.90 -19.90
CA PRO A 6 10.72 63.47 -18.55
C PRO A 6 10.35 62.42 -17.48
N LEU A 7 11.06 62.22 -16.36
CA LEU A 7 11.43 63.10 -15.23
C LEU A 7 10.24 63.51 -14.33
N PHE A 8 10.20 62.82 -13.18
CA PHE A 8 9.72 63.23 -11.84
C PHE A 8 8.23 63.58 -11.60
N ALA A 9 7.60 62.82 -10.69
CA ALA A 9 7.12 63.38 -9.42
C ALA A 9 6.81 62.27 -8.39
N VAL A 10 7.58 62.27 -7.31
CA VAL A 10 7.29 61.60 -6.05
C VAL A 10 6.06 62.25 -5.40
N ARG A 11 5.11 61.45 -4.91
CA ARG A 11 4.26 61.86 -3.79
C ARG A 11 4.09 60.73 -2.78
N ARG A 12 4.65 60.97 -1.60
CA ARG A 12 4.49 60.18 -0.37
C ARG A 12 3.05 60.31 0.12
N GLY A 13 2.43 59.18 0.46
CA GLY A 13 1.27 59.12 1.34
C GLY A 13 1.64 58.31 2.58
N ARG A 14 1.81 58.99 3.71
CA ARG A 14 2.05 58.41 5.05
C ARG A 14 0.82 58.77 5.89
N SER A 15 0.09 57.78 6.40
CA SER A 15 -0.83 57.92 7.54
C SER A 15 -1.06 56.52 8.11
N ALA A 16 -0.29 56.04 9.09
CA ALA A 16 -0.27 56.37 10.52
C ALA A 16 -1.49 55.85 11.30
N ARG A 17 -1.23 54.80 12.11
CA ARG A 17 -1.69 54.60 13.51
C ARG A 17 -3.16 54.18 13.70
N ARG A 18 -3.59 53.28 14.60
CA ARG A 18 -3.11 52.58 15.81
C ARG A 18 -4.12 51.45 16.09
N GLY A 19 -3.74 50.40 16.82
CA GLY A 19 -4.70 49.60 17.61
C GLY A 19 -4.35 48.13 17.79
N ALA A 20 -3.69 47.80 18.90
CA ALA A 20 -3.79 46.52 19.63
C ALA A 20 -4.16 46.89 21.09
N PRO A 21 -4.60 46.01 22.03
CA PRO A 21 -4.64 44.53 22.05
C PRO A 21 -5.92 43.86 22.67
N THR A 22 -5.95 42.51 22.65
CA THR A 22 -6.57 41.53 23.60
C THR A 22 -7.97 41.71 24.23
N ALA A 23 -8.86 40.73 24.02
CA ALA A 23 -9.63 40.04 25.09
C ALA A 23 -10.27 38.73 24.56
N ALA A 24 -10.34 37.73 25.44
CA ALA A 24 -10.67 36.33 25.17
C ALA A 24 -12.17 35.99 25.38
N VAL A 25 -12.66 34.97 24.66
CA VAL A 25 -13.83 34.13 25.00
C VAL A 25 -13.52 32.74 24.41
N ALA A 26 -13.02 31.78 25.19
CA ALA A 26 -13.75 30.80 26.00
C ALA A 26 -14.56 29.75 25.18
N ALA A 27 -14.20 28.47 25.43
CA ALA A 27 -14.98 27.24 25.22
C ALA A 27 -15.03 26.68 23.77
N LEU A 28 -14.98 25.37 23.49
CA LEU A 28 -15.01 24.14 24.29
C LEU A 28 -14.02 23.12 23.70
N GLY A 29 -13.47 22.27 24.57
CA GLY A 29 -12.84 21.04 24.13
C GLY A 29 -13.86 20.06 23.54
N ALA A 30 -13.48 19.42 22.45
CA ALA A 30 -13.98 18.13 22.04
C ALA A 30 -12.82 17.37 21.38
N VAL A 31 -12.26 16.44 22.15
CA VAL A 31 -11.46 15.33 21.63
C VAL A 31 -12.45 14.39 20.93
N LEU A 32 -12.24 14.07 19.66
CA LEU A 32 -12.54 12.72 19.17
C LEU A 32 -11.72 12.40 17.91
N ALA A 33 -11.22 11.17 17.90
CA ALA A 33 -10.27 10.61 16.95
C ALA A 33 -10.80 10.60 15.50
N LEU A 34 -9.99 11.08 14.56
CA LEU A 34 -10.23 10.92 13.13
C LEU A 34 -9.45 9.70 12.61
N THR A 35 -9.99 8.51 12.85
CA THR A 35 -9.55 7.28 12.18
C THR A 35 -10.70 6.69 11.35
N ALA A 36 -10.46 6.65 10.04
CA ALA A 36 -10.87 5.61 9.10
C ALA A 36 -12.36 5.29 8.90
N THR A 37 -12.96 5.89 7.86
CA THR A 37 -13.91 5.22 6.95
C THR A 37 -13.80 5.83 5.54
N ALA A 38 -12.85 5.37 4.74
CA ALA A 38 -12.84 5.64 3.30
C ALA A 38 -12.92 4.31 2.53
N CYS A 39 -14.10 3.67 2.61
CA CYS A 39 -14.54 2.63 1.69
C CYS A 39 -16.09 2.48 1.71
N GLY A 40 -16.80 3.48 1.15
CA GLY A 40 -18.18 3.45 0.57
C GLY A 40 -19.40 3.05 1.42
N PRO A 41 -20.64 3.10 0.87
CA PRO A 41 -21.19 3.84 -0.28
C PRO A 41 -22.18 4.96 0.16
N GLY A 42 -22.69 5.75 -0.79
CA GLY A 42 -23.65 6.83 -0.52
C GLY A 42 -25.03 6.32 -0.09
N ASP A 43 -25.58 6.93 0.96
CA ASP A 43 -26.84 7.69 1.03
C ASP A 43 -27.00 8.15 2.50
N ASP A 44 -27.50 9.38 2.69
CA ASP A 44 -27.57 10.07 3.99
C ASP A 44 -28.65 9.46 4.91
N ASP A 45 -28.26 8.96 6.09
CA ASP A 45 -29.03 9.03 7.34
C ASP A 45 -28.17 8.57 8.54
N ALA A 46 -28.02 9.44 9.53
CA ALA A 46 -27.16 9.25 10.70
C ALA A 46 -27.88 8.47 11.82
N GLY A 47 -27.26 7.38 12.28
CA GLY A 47 -27.68 6.64 13.47
C GLY A 47 -26.46 6.09 14.22
N ASP A 48 -26.21 6.64 15.41
CA ASP A 48 -25.12 6.28 16.31
C ASP A 48 -25.25 4.88 16.91
N GLY A 49 -24.20 4.06 16.77
CA GLY A 49 -24.10 2.74 17.39
C GLY A 49 -22.67 2.24 17.47
N ALA A 50 -22.02 2.49 18.62
CA ALA A 50 -20.83 1.86 19.19
C ALA A 50 -19.82 1.18 18.23
N VAL A 51 -18.69 1.86 17.99
CA VAL A 51 -17.47 1.28 17.40
C VAL A 51 -16.87 0.22 18.32
N GLY A 52 -17.03 -1.06 17.96
CA GLY A 52 -16.30 -2.18 18.56
C GLY A 52 -14.81 -2.14 18.19
N ASP A 53 -13.99 -2.64 19.11
CA ASP A 53 -12.53 -2.71 19.03
C ASP A 53 -12.00 -2.99 17.62
N ALA A 54 -11.08 -2.14 17.17
CA ALA A 54 -10.27 -2.36 15.99
C ALA A 54 -9.46 -3.65 16.16
N SER A 55 -9.95 -4.75 15.61
CA SER A 55 -9.19 -5.99 15.50
C SER A 55 -8.08 -5.78 14.48
N ALA A 56 -6.94 -5.27 14.96
CA ALA A 56 -5.69 -5.55 14.30
C ALA A 56 -5.57 -7.08 14.28
N SER A 57 -5.61 -7.68 13.09
CA SER A 57 -5.23 -9.07 12.88
C SER A 57 -3.74 -9.20 13.20
N ALA A 58 -3.44 -9.26 14.50
CA ALA A 58 -2.21 -9.81 15.00
C ALA A 58 -2.21 -11.26 14.56
N GLY A 59 -1.48 -11.55 13.47
CA GLY A 59 -1.15 -12.91 13.10
C GLY A 59 -0.61 -13.60 14.35
N ALA A 60 -1.37 -14.57 14.85
CA ALA A 60 -1.01 -15.37 16.01
C ALA A 60 0.26 -16.13 15.69
N SER A 61 1.41 -15.51 15.92
CA SER A 61 2.71 -16.12 15.78
C SER A 61 2.96 -16.92 17.05
N ARG A 62 2.39 -18.12 17.11
CA ARG A 62 2.85 -19.19 18.00
C ARG A 62 3.09 -20.43 17.17
N ALA A 63 4.36 -20.66 16.82
CA ALA A 63 5.02 -21.95 16.94
C ALA A 63 6.39 -21.86 16.26
N GLY A 64 7.43 -22.26 16.98
CA GLY A 64 8.71 -22.56 16.38
C GLY A 64 8.63 -23.79 15.47
N GLY A 65 9.52 -23.81 14.49
CA GLY A 65 10.00 -25.02 13.81
C GLY A 65 8.98 -25.83 13.02
N GLY A 66 8.89 -25.58 11.72
CA GLY A 66 8.38 -26.55 10.74
C GLY A 66 7.32 -26.01 9.79
N GLY A 67 7.75 -25.60 8.59
CA GLY A 67 6.99 -25.67 7.33
C GLY A 67 5.53 -25.20 7.30
N GLY A 68 5.33 -23.92 7.02
CA GLY A 68 4.50 -23.43 5.91
C GLY A 68 2.99 -23.63 5.81
N ALA A 69 2.42 -24.59 6.50
CA ALA A 69 0.98 -24.79 6.53
C ALA A 69 0.37 -23.96 7.64
N LEU A 70 -0.85 -23.47 7.42
CA LEU A 70 -1.66 -22.94 8.52
C LEU A 70 -1.88 -24.04 9.58
N PRO A 71 -1.92 -23.70 10.88
CA PRO A 71 -2.21 -24.68 11.90
C PRO A 71 -3.60 -25.31 11.63
N SER A 72 -3.70 -26.63 11.69
CA SER A 72 -4.92 -27.39 11.34
C SER A 72 -6.17 -26.91 12.06
N GLY A 73 -6.04 -26.46 13.32
CA GLY A 73 -7.16 -25.88 14.09
C GLY A 73 -7.74 -24.59 13.49
N LEU A 74 -6.93 -23.81 12.78
CA LEU A 74 -7.39 -22.63 12.04
C LEU A 74 -8.07 -23.03 10.73
N THR A 75 -7.49 -23.97 9.98
CA THR A 75 -8.08 -24.50 8.75
C THR A 75 -9.47 -25.10 9.00
N ASP A 76 -9.63 -25.89 10.07
CA ASP A 76 -10.92 -26.46 10.43
C ASP A 76 -11.93 -25.40 10.91
N ALA A 77 -11.47 -24.34 11.58
CA ALA A 77 -12.33 -23.23 11.97
C ALA A 77 -12.85 -22.47 10.75
N LEU A 78 -12.00 -22.18 9.78
CA LEU A 78 -12.39 -21.53 8.52
C LEU A 78 -13.42 -22.38 7.76
N ARG A 79 -13.20 -23.70 7.67
CA ARG A 79 -14.13 -24.63 7.03
C ARG A 79 -15.50 -24.67 7.72
N ARG A 80 -15.55 -24.63 9.06
CA ARG A 80 -16.82 -24.55 9.82
C ARG A 80 -17.62 -23.28 9.52
N HIS A 81 -16.95 -22.22 9.11
CA HIS A 81 -17.58 -20.97 8.68
C HIS A 81 -17.79 -20.89 7.15
N GLY A 82 -17.67 -22.01 6.44
CA GLY A 82 -17.91 -22.09 5.00
C GLY A 82 -16.78 -21.51 4.14
N ILE A 83 -15.62 -21.22 4.73
CA ILE A 83 -14.44 -20.73 4.01
C ILE A 83 -13.58 -21.94 3.65
N ASP A 84 -13.51 -22.26 2.36
CA ASP A 84 -12.64 -23.31 1.84
C ASP A 84 -11.34 -22.69 1.32
N LEU A 85 -10.19 -23.17 1.81
CA LEU A 85 -8.89 -22.66 1.43
C LEU A 85 -8.33 -23.50 0.28
N ASP A 86 -7.98 -22.84 -0.82
CA ASP A 86 -7.17 -23.46 -1.86
C ASP A 86 -5.77 -23.80 -1.30
N PRO A 87 -5.08 -24.83 -1.81
CA PRO A 87 -3.74 -25.23 -1.33
C PRO A 87 -2.71 -24.10 -1.40
N ASP A 88 -2.84 -23.17 -2.35
CA ASP A 88 -2.01 -21.97 -2.40
C ASP A 88 -2.25 -21.04 -1.20
N GLN A 89 -3.49 -20.93 -0.73
CA GLN A 89 -3.88 -20.14 0.46
C GLN A 89 -3.56 -20.87 1.77
N GLU A 90 -3.43 -22.19 1.75
CA GLU A 90 -2.95 -22.97 2.89
C GLU A 90 -1.42 -22.93 3.01
N THR A 91 -0.71 -22.84 1.87
CA THR A 91 0.76 -22.83 1.79
C THR A 91 1.38 -21.43 1.98
N VAL A 92 0.58 -20.35 1.92
CA VAL A 92 1.08 -18.98 2.22
C VAL A 92 1.48 -18.77 3.70
N GLY A 93 1.31 -19.78 4.56
CA GLY A 93 1.91 -19.78 5.89
C GLY A 93 3.45 -19.74 5.87
N SER A 94 4.09 -20.14 4.75
CA SER A 94 5.51 -19.87 4.50
C SER A 94 5.67 -18.52 3.81
N SER A 95 6.11 -17.50 4.56
CA SER A 95 6.53 -16.24 3.95
C SER A 95 7.76 -16.49 3.07
N PHE A 96 7.68 -16.20 1.76
CA PHE A 96 8.85 -16.15 0.90
C PHE A 96 9.86 -15.15 1.47
N PRO A 97 11.17 -15.44 1.43
CA PRO A 97 12.17 -14.45 1.83
C PRO A 97 12.02 -13.19 0.97
N VAL A 98 12.21 -12.02 1.57
CA VAL A 98 12.17 -10.75 0.85
C VAL A 98 13.56 -10.46 0.28
N ASN A 99 13.64 -10.28 -1.04
CA ASN A 99 14.86 -9.87 -1.71
C ASN A 99 14.90 -8.34 -1.88
N PHE A 100 15.64 -7.67 -1.00
CA PHE A 100 15.87 -6.22 -1.06
C PHE A 100 16.94 -5.79 -2.07
N SER A 101 17.48 -6.73 -2.83
CA SER A 101 18.36 -6.52 -3.98
C SER A 101 17.68 -7.03 -5.24
N ALA A 102 16.40 -6.67 -5.43
CA ALA A 102 15.59 -7.16 -6.54
C ALA A 102 16.24 -6.83 -7.90
N PRO A 103 16.38 -7.80 -8.83
CA PRO A 103 17.15 -7.65 -10.08
C PRO A 103 16.55 -6.65 -11.07
N ALA A 104 17.33 -6.18 -12.05
CA ALA A 104 16.80 -5.27 -13.07
C ALA A 104 15.91 -6.02 -14.08
N VAL A 105 14.94 -5.34 -14.70
CA VAL A 105 14.00 -5.96 -15.66
C VAL A 105 14.66 -6.89 -16.70
N PRO A 106 15.80 -6.55 -17.34
CA PRO A 106 16.44 -7.41 -18.32
C PRO A 106 16.91 -8.75 -17.77
N GLU A 107 17.22 -8.81 -16.47
CA GLU A 107 17.70 -10.00 -15.75
C GLU A 107 16.56 -10.90 -15.29
N ILE A 108 15.30 -10.48 -15.44
CA ILE A 108 14.14 -11.23 -14.95
C ILE A 108 13.48 -11.97 -16.12
N PRO A 109 13.59 -13.31 -16.18
CA PRO A 109 12.95 -14.07 -17.25
C PRO A 109 11.43 -14.13 -17.12
N SER A 110 10.94 -14.16 -15.88
CA SER A 110 9.53 -14.30 -15.51
C SER A 110 9.29 -13.75 -14.11
N LEU A 111 8.09 -13.24 -13.86
CA LEU A 111 7.67 -12.68 -12.59
C LEU A 111 6.20 -13.02 -12.32
N THR A 112 5.91 -13.52 -11.12
CA THR A 112 4.55 -13.93 -10.73
C THR A 112 3.96 -12.96 -9.72
N ALA A 113 2.87 -12.28 -10.05
CA ALA A 113 2.09 -11.49 -9.10
C ALA A 113 0.97 -12.34 -8.51
N LYS A 114 0.77 -12.24 -7.20
CA LYS A 114 -0.37 -12.85 -6.48
C LYS A 114 -1.21 -11.76 -5.80
N GLY A 115 -2.52 -11.96 -5.70
CA GLY A 115 -3.43 -11.00 -5.05
C GLY A 115 -4.87 -11.45 -4.98
N TYR A 116 -5.71 -10.67 -4.30
CA TYR A 116 -7.15 -10.90 -4.12
C TYR A 116 -7.95 -9.82 -4.87
N PRO A 117 -8.09 -9.90 -6.21
CA PRO A 117 -8.89 -8.96 -6.98
C PRO A 117 -10.35 -9.00 -6.52
N ALA A 118 -10.95 -7.83 -6.29
CA ALA A 118 -12.24 -7.67 -5.63
C ALA A 118 -13.29 -6.95 -6.50
N ALA A 119 -12.91 -6.44 -7.67
CA ALA A 119 -13.87 -5.93 -8.64
C ALA A 119 -14.17 -6.98 -9.72
N ALA A 120 -15.41 -6.98 -10.22
CA ALA A 120 -15.89 -7.91 -11.24
C ALA A 120 -14.91 -8.06 -12.43
N PRO A 121 -14.68 -9.29 -12.94
CA PRO A 121 -15.42 -10.53 -12.64
C PRO A 121 -14.97 -11.25 -11.35
N TYR A 122 -14.12 -10.64 -10.54
CA TYR A 122 -13.64 -11.18 -9.27
C TYR A 122 -14.48 -10.70 -8.08
N ASP A 123 -14.39 -11.41 -6.96
CA ASP A 123 -15.17 -11.18 -5.73
C ASP A 123 -14.31 -10.96 -4.47
N GLY A 124 -12.98 -10.98 -4.59
CA GLY A 124 -12.04 -10.76 -3.49
C GLY A 124 -11.85 -11.94 -2.55
N GLN A 125 -12.56 -13.05 -2.75
CA GLN A 125 -12.53 -14.19 -1.81
C GLN A 125 -11.42 -15.19 -2.11
N LYS A 126 -10.91 -15.18 -3.34
CA LYS A 126 -9.89 -16.14 -3.79
C LYS A 126 -8.58 -15.46 -4.13
N LEU A 127 -7.49 -16.14 -3.83
CA LEU A 127 -6.16 -15.77 -4.29
C LEU A 127 -6.04 -16.08 -5.77
N TYR A 128 -5.64 -15.10 -6.57
CA TYR A 128 -5.30 -15.26 -7.97
C TYR A 128 -3.81 -15.01 -8.20
N GLN A 129 -3.30 -15.55 -9.30
CA GLN A 129 -1.93 -15.33 -9.72
C GLN A 129 -1.82 -15.10 -11.23
N CYS A 130 -0.85 -14.26 -11.62
CA CYS A 130 -0.49 -13.96 -13.00
C CYS A 130 1.02 -14.09 -13.15
N THR A 131 1.48 -14.72 -14.21
CA THR A 131 2.92 -14.82 -14.52
C THR A 131 3.17 -14.21 -15.89
N ASP A 132 4.12 -13.28 -15.97
CA ASP A 132 4.51 -12.64 -17.22
C ASP A 132 5.98 -12.18 -17.16
N ARG A 133 6.56 -11.86 -18.31
CA ARG A 133 7.87 -11.22 -18.39
C ARG A 133 7.72 -9.72 -18.09
N PRO A 134 8.48 -9.16 -17.11
CA PRO A 134 8.29 -7.76 -16.75
C PRO A 134 8.82 -6.80 -17.80
N GLY A 135 8.12 -5.68 -17.96
CA GLY A 135 8.60 -4.45 -18.57
C GLY A 135 8.96 -3.40 -17.52
N ARG A 136 9.38 -2.22 -17.97
CA ARG A 136 9.70 -1.07 -17.11
C ARG A 136 8.55 -0.07 -17.10
N LEU A 137 8.31 0.55 -15.94
CA LEU A 137 7.49 1.75 -15.81
C LEU A 137 8.21 2.74 -14.88
N SER A 138 8.27 4.01 -15.26
CA SER A 138 8.70 5.10 -14.38
C SER A 138 7.63 6.18 -14.40
N ALA A 139 7.14 6.58 -13.22
CA ALA A 139 6.09 7.60 -13.11
C ALA A 139 6.59 9.01 -13.48
N ALA A 140 7.89 9.26 -13.30
CA ALA A 140 8.58 10.47 -13.71
C ALA A 140 10.04 10.12 -14.08
N ARG A 141 10.73 11.03 -14.80
CA ARG A 141 12.13 10.80 -15.22
C ARG A 141 13.10 10.59 -14.06
N SER A 142 12.85 11.22 -12.91
CA SER A 142 13.64 11.05 -11.68
C SER A 142 13.14 9.93 -10.76
N ALA A 143 11.97 9.35 -11.05
CA ALA A 143 11.38 8.33 -10.20
C ALA A 143 12.04 6.96 -10.44
N PRO A 144 12.20 6.13 -9.38
CA PRO A 144 12.68 4.77 -9.52
C PRO A 144 11.85 3.97 -10.54
N THR A 145 12.52 3.11 -11.31
CA THR A 145 11.85 2.21 -12.22
C THR A 145 11.11 1.10 -11.46
N MET A 146 9.84 0.95 -11.77
CA MET A 146 8.94 -0.12 -11.34
C MET A 146 8.95 -1.27 -12.35
N TYR A 147 8.59 -2.45 -11.87
CA TYR A 147 8.19 -3.56 -12.74
C TYR A 147 6.78 -3.32 -13.25
N ARG A 148 6.49 -3.79 -14.47
CA ARG A 148 5.15 -3.80 -15.04
C ARG A 148 4.90 -5.11 -15.78
N ILE A 149 3.83 -5.83 -15.45
CA ILE A 149 3.50 -7.14 -16.05
C ILE A 149 2.09 -7.11 -16.64
N GLY A 150 1.77 -8.01 -17.57
CA GLY A 150 0.39 -8.33 -17.96
C GLY A 150 -0.31 -9.16 -16.90
N CYS A 151 -1.38 -8.62 -16.31
CA CYS A 151 -2.19 -9.34 -15.35
C CYS A 151 -3.61 -8.75 -15.31
N PRO A 152 -4.67 -9.56 -15.49
CA PRO A 152 -6.06 -9.07 -15.50
C PRO A 152 -6.62 -8.76 -14.10
N MET A 153 -5.87 -9.02 -13.04
CA MET A 153 -6.31 -8.75 -11.67
C MET A 153 -6.75 -7.29 -11.48
N THR A 154 -7.92 -7.10 -10.85
CA THR A 154 -8.55 -5.79 -10.61
C THR A 154 -8.15 -5.19 -9.25
N GLY A 155 -8.72 -4.04 -8.91
CA GLY A 155 -8.65 -3.45 -7.57
C GLY A 155 -8.99 -4.47 -6.49
N GLY A 156 -8.34 -4.36 -5.32
CA GLY A 156 -8.28 -5.44 -4.31
C GLY A 156 -6.97 -6.22 -4.34
N SER A 157 -6.30 -6.28 -5.50
CA SER A 157 -4.97 -6.92 -5.62
C SER A 157 -3.80 -6.09 -5.11
N SER A 158 -4.04 -4.82 -4.75
CA SER A 158 -3.03 -3.92 -4.20
C SER A 158 -2.39 -4.49 -2.94
N GLY A 159 -1.07 -4.37 -2.81
CA GLY A 159 -0.27 -4.96 -1.74
C GLY A 159 0.12 -6.43 -1.97
N GLY A 160 -0.53 -7.13 -2.91
CA GLY A 160 -0.21 -8.50 -3.25
C GLY A 160 1.25 -8.69 -3.71
N GLY A 161 1.90 -9.74 -3.19
CA GLY A 161 3.34 -9.98 -3.39
C GLY A 161 3.70 -10.47 -4.79
N TRP A 162 4.86 -10.05 -5.29
CA TRP A 162 5.41 -10.48 -6.57
C TRP A 162 6.65 -11.34 -6.35
N ILE A 163 6.61 -12.54 -6.88
CA ILE A 163 7.61 -13.59 -6.69
C ILE A 163 8.49 -13.65 -7.94
N GLY A 164 9.80 -13.51 -7.72
CA GLY A 164 10.84 -13.75 -8.71
C GLY A 164 11.92 -14.67 -8.16
N THR A 165 12.98 -14.86 -8.93
CA THR A 165 14.15 -15.62 -8.48
C THR A 165 15.03 -14.76 -7.59
N GLY A 166 15.28 -15.24 -6.36
CA GLY A 166 16.22 -14.67 -5.41
C GLY A 166 17.68 -14.91 -5.83
N ALA A 167 18.61 -14.26 -5.13
CA ALA A 167 20.05 -14.39 -5.40
C ALA A 167 20.59 -15.81 -5.17
N ASP A 168 19.90 -16.60 -4.35
CA ASP A 168 20.17 -18.01 -4.05
C ASP A 168 19.50 -18.98 -5.05
N GLY A 169 18.86 -18.45 -6.10
CA GLY A 169 18.11 -19.23 -7.07
C GLY A 169 16.73 -19.70 -6.59
N ARG A 170 16.32 -19.36 -5.36
CA ARG A 170 15.03 -19.76 -4.79
C ARG A 170 13.98 -18.67 -4.96
N PRO A 171 12.68 -19.00 -4.92
CA PRO A 171 11.62 -17.99 -4.99
C PRO A 171 11.73 -16.96 -3.86
N ALA A 172 11.63 -15.68 -4.21
CA ALA A 172 11.71 -14.56 -3.27
C ALA A 172 10.73 -13.44 -3.64
N LEU A 173 10.25 -12.71 -2.63
CA LEU A 173 9.47 -11.50 -2.83
C LEU A 173 10.38 -10.36 -3.31
N VAL A 174 10.08 -9.82 -4.48
CA VAL A 174 10.91 -8.77 -5.14
C VAL A 174 10.14 -7.46 -5.36
N SER A 175 8.82 -7.48 -5.21
CA SER A 175 7.92 -6.33 -5.42
C SER A 175 6.54 -6.63 -4.81
N ASN A 176 5.63 -5.64 -4.83
CA ASN A 176 4.20 -5.83 -4.61
C ASN A 176 3.37 -5.00 -5.61
N THR A 177 2.09 -5.34 -5.78
CA THR A 177 1.17 -4.56 -6.60
C THR A 177 0.94 -3.20 -5.94
N SER A 178 1.23 -2.10 -6.63
CA SER A 178 1.02 -0.75 -6.08
C SER A 178 0.19 0.13 -7.01
N ILE A 179 0.45 0.08 -8.30
CA ILE A 179 -0.25 0.89 -9.30
C ILE A 179 -0.93 -0.06 -10.28
N GLY A 180 -2.23 0.04 -10.45
CA GLY A 180 -2.97 -0.68 -11.48
C GLY A 180 -4.13 0.18 -11.97
N PRO A 181 -4.57 0.02 -13.22
CA PRO A 181 -5.86 0.57 -13.61
C PRO A 181 -6.95 -0.11 -12.77
N VAL A 182 -7.97 0.66 -12.38
CA VAL A 182 -9.10 0.14 -11.59
C VAL A 182 -9.84 -1.00 -12.28
N THR A 183 -9.81 -1.02 -13.62
CA THR A 183 -10.33 -2.07 -14.50
C THR A 183 -9.20 -2.61 -15.36
N ASN A 184 -8.98 -3.93 -15.34
CA ASN A 184 -8.10 -4.74 -16.18
C ASN A 184 -6.91 -4.04 -16.82
N GLY A 185 -5.69 -4.40 -16.41
CA GLY A 185 -4.53 -3.99 -17.17
C GLY A 185 -3.24 -4.16 -16.41
N ARG A 186 -2.14 -3.88 -17.10
CA ARG A 186 -0.79 -4.15 -16.65
C ARG A 186 -0.45 -3.46 -15.32
N PRO A 187 -0.53 -4.14 -14.15
CA PRO A 187 -0.17 -3.52 -12.89
C PRO A 187 1.33 -3.27 -12.85
N ALA A 188 1.72 -2.38 -11.96
CA ALA A 188 3.09 -2.03 -11.68
C ALA A 188 3.38 -2.07 -10.18
N GLY A 189 4.61 -2.41 -9.88
CA GLY A 189 5.11 -2.59 -8.52
C GLY A 189 6.52 -2.05 -8.35
N PRO A 190 6.82 -1.40 -7.21
CA PRO A 190 8.17 -0.92 -6.94
C PRO A 190 9.13 -2.09 -6.74
N ARG A 191 10.36 -1.93 -7.23
CA ARG A 191 11.44 -2.86 -6.92
C ARG A 191 11.81 -2.75 -5.46
N PHE A 192 11.88 -3.88 -4.77
CA PHE A 192 12.39 -3.88 -3.39
C PHE A 192 13.90 -3.60 -3.39
N GLY A 193 14.23 -2.51 -2.71
CA GLY A 193 15.57 -1.95 -2.57
C GLY A 193 15.85 -1.57 -1.11
N LYS A 194 16.95 -0.84 -0.90
CA LYS A 194 17.38 -0.36 0.44
C LYS A 194 16.31 0.40 1.22
N ALA A 195 15.49 1.20 0.54
CA ALA A 195 14.38 1.90 1.20
C ALA A 195 13.34 0.92 1.78
N ALA A 196 12.96 -0.11 1.02
CA ALA A 196 12.05 -1.16 1.48
C ALA A 196 12.67 -1.98 2.63
N GLU A 197 13.97 -2.29 2.55
CA GLU A 197 14.71 -2.97 3.61
C GLU A 197 14.68 -2.18 4.93
N GLY A 198 14.87 -0.86 4.86
CA GLY A 198 14.82 0.00 6.04
C GLY A 198 13.46 -0.04 6.73
N VAL A 199 12.37 0.08 5.96
CA VAL A 199 10.99 0.00 6.48
C VAL A 199 10.71 -1.38 7.05
N TYR A 200 10.99 -2.44 6.29
CA TYR A 200 10.80 -3.82 6.74
C TYR A 200 11.52 -4.08 8.06
N THR A 201 12.81 -3.73 8.14
CA THR A 201 13.61 -3.96 9.35
C THR A 201 13.08 -3.16 10.53
N ALA A 202 12.65 -1.92 10.34
CA ALA A 202 12.09 -1.09 11.39
C ALA A 202 10.80 -1.69 11.97
N VAL A 203 9.88 -2.13 11.11
CA VAL A 203 8.62 -2.76 11.50
C VAL A 203 8.89 -4.11 12.18
N SER A 204 9.70 -4.98 11.58
CA SER A 204 10.03 -6.30 12.13
C SER A 204 10.66 -6.21 13.51
N ARG A 205 11.59 -5.26 13.74
CA ARG A 205 12.17 -5.06 15.09
C ARG A 205 11.13 -4.67 16.13
N LYS A 206 10.14 -3.86 15.75
CA LYS A 206 9.12 -3.34 16.67
C LYS A 206 8.06 -4.39 17.01
N TYR A 207 7.69 -5.26 16.07
CA TYR A 207 6.50 -6.11 16.19
C TYR A 207 6.76 -7.62 16.17
N ALA A 208 7.86 -8.09 15.58
CA ALA A 208 8.15 -9.53 15.46
C ALA A 208 8.93 -10.12 16.65
N ARG A 209 9.26 -9.29 17.65
CA ARG A 209 9.89 -9.72 18.90
C ARG A 209 8.82 -9.78 20.00
N LYS A 210 8.04 -10.86 20.03
CA LYS A 210 7.22 -11.26 21.18
C LYS A 210 7.27 -12.77 21.34
#